data_AF-A0A7J6AAY5-F1
#
_entry.id   AF-A0A7J6AAY5-F1
#
_cell.length_a   1.000
_cell.length_b   1.000
_cell.length_c   1.000
_cell.angle_alpha   90.00
_cell.angle_beta   90.00
_cell.angle_gamma   90.00
#
_symmetry.space_group_name_H-M   'P 1'
#
loop_
_entity.id
_entity.type
_entity.pdbx_description
1 polymer ?
#
loop_
_entity_poly.entity_id
_entity_poly.type
_entity_poly.pdbx_seq_one_letter_code
_entity_poly.pdbx_strand_id
1 'polypeptide(L)'
;MDRLKCCFISGSVIGAVACVLGIILIPVGDSVIGNTIKKEAVLEEGTTAYENWISADAPVYMQFWLFDVQNPDDVIKNGSIPDLQQKGPIHVQVRLAVGAV
;
A
#
# COMPACT_ATOMS: atom_id res chain seq x y z
N MET A 1 15.64 -15.00 -56.10
CA MET A 1 15.65 -15.55 -54.72
C MET A 1 16.09 -14.47 -53.70
N ASP A 2 15.99 -13.19 -54.09
CA ASP A 2 16.77 -12.10 -53.49
C ASP A 2 15.91 -11.16 -52.65
N ARG A 3 14.59 -11.09 -52.92
CA ARG A 3 13.64 -10.30 -52.12
C ARG A 3 13.44 -10.87 -50.71
N LEU A 4 13.48 -12.19 -50.55
CA LEU A 4 13.31 -12.85 -49.24
C LEU A 4 14.50 -12.58 -48.30
N LYS A 5 15.72 -12.49 -48.86
CA LYS A 5 16.94 -12.18 -48.11
C LYS A 5 16.95 -10.73 -47.62
N CYS A 6 16.51 -9.77 -48.43
CA CYS A 6 16.42 -8.36 -48.01
C CYS A 6 15.38 -8.14 -46.89
N CYS A 7 14.23 -8.79 -46.94
CA CYS A 7 13.23 -8.69 -45.87
C CYS A 7 13.74 -9.29 -44.56
N PHE A 8 14.49 -10.40 -44.62
CA PHE A 8 15.06 -11.02 -43.43
C PHE A 8 16.16 -10.15 -42.80
N ILE A 9 17.03 -9.55 -43.62
CA ILE A 9 18.10 -8.66 -43.15
C ILE A 9 17.51 -7.38 -42.53
N SER A 10 16.55 -6.74 -43.20
CA SER A 10 15.91 -5.51 -42.67
C SER A 10 15.14 -5.78 -41.37
N GLY A 11 14.40 -6.90 -41.29
CA GLY A 11 13.73 -7.32 -40.05
C GLY A 11 14.71 -7.58 -38.91
N SER A 12 15.84 -8.23 -39.21
CA SER A 12 16.89 -8.49 -38.20
C SER A 12 17.53 -7.20 -37.70
N VAL A 13 17.79 -6.23 -38.57
CA VAL A 13 18.36 -4.92 -38.18
C VAL A 13 17.38 -4.14 -37.30
N ILE A 14 16.11 -4.08 -37.67
CA ILE A 14 15.08 -3.40 -36.88
C ILE A 14 14.92 -4.08 -35.51
N GLY A 15 14.89 -5.41 -35.48
CA GLY A 15 14.81 -6.17 -34.22
C GLY A 15 16.02 -5.94 -33.32
N ALA A 16 17.23 -5.92 -33.88
CA ALA A 16 18.44 -5.63 -33.12
C ALA A 16 18.41 -4.22 -32.52
N VAL A 17 18.00 -3.21 -33.29
CA VAL A 17 17.85 -1.83 -32.80
C VAL A 17 16.81 -1.75 -31.69
N ALA A 18 15.65 -2.40 -31.85
CA ALA A 18 14.61 -2.43 -30.83
C ALA A 18 15.08 -3.11 -29.53
N CYS A 19 15.83 -4.22 -29.63
CA CYS A 19 16.42 -4.89 -28.47
C CYS A 19 17.43 -4.00 -27.74
N VAL A 20 18.31 -3.32 -28.48
CA VAL A 20 19.29 -2.40 -27.88
C VAL A 20 18.57 -1.24 -27.17
N LEU A 21 17.54 -0.66 -27.81
CA LEU A 21 16.73 0.39 -27.18
C LEU A 21 16.03 -0.12 -25.90
N GLY A 22 15.45 -1.32 -25.94
CA GLY A 22 14.82 -1.94 -24.77
C GLY A 22 15.80 -2.14 -23.61
N ILE A 23 17.00 -2.66 -23.90
CA ILE A 23 18.05 -2.86 -22.89
C ILE A 23 18.48 -1.55 -22.25
N ILE A 24 18.59 -0.46 -23.02
CA ILE A 24 18.96 0.87 -22.51
C ILE A 24 17.82 1.48 -21.69
N LEU A 25 16.56 1.24 -22.06
CA LEU A 25 15.41 1.86 -21.40
C LEU A 25 15.18 1.32 -19.98
N ILE A 26 15.51 0.04 -19.72
CA ILE A 26 15.36 -0.59 -18.40
C ILE A 26 16.11 0.17 -17.28
N PRO A 27 17.44 0.41 -17.35
CA PRO A 27 18.17 1.12 -16.31
C PRO A 27 17.80 2.61 -16.23
N VAL A 28 17.43 3.23 -17.35
CA VAL A 28 16.98 4.64 -17.37
C VAL A 28 15.64 4.78 -16.64
N GLY A 29 14.70 3.86 -16.89
CA GLY A 29 13.43 3.83 -16.18
C GLY A 29 13.63 3.70 -14.67
N ASP A 30 14.45 2.74 -14.24
CA ASP A 30 14.75 2.51 -12.83
C ASP A 30 15.38 3.75 -12.16
N SER A 31 16.29 4.43 -12.84
CA SER A 31 16.91 5.66 -12.32
C SER A 31 15.93 6.82 -12.18
N VAL A 32 15.06 7.03 -13.18
CA VAL A 32 14.05 8.10 -13.15
C VAL A 32 13.05 7.84 -12.03
N ILE A 33 12.54 6.61 -11.94
CA ILE A 33 11.55 6.21 -10.93
C ILE A 33 12.16 6.29 -9.53
N GLY A 34 13.37 5.77 -9.33
CA GLY A 34 14.07 5.83 -8.05
C GLY A 34 14.34 7.27 -7.59
N ASN A 35 14.68 8.17 -8.51
CA ASN A 35 14.88 9.59 -8.17
C ASN A 35 13.56 10.30 -7.84
N THR A 36 12.46 9.98 -8.52
CA THR A 36 11.13 10.52 -8.18
C THR A 36 10.67 10.02 -6.82
N ILE A 37 10.79 8.72 -6.53
CA ILE A 37 10.44 8.15 -5.23
C ILE A 37 11.24 8.83 -4.10
N LYS A 38 12.55 9.02 -4.28
CA LYS A 38 13.39 9.68 -3.28
C LYS A 38 13.02 11.14 -3.02
N LYS A 39 12.34 11.81 -3.96
CA LYS A 39 11.88 13.20 -3.78
C LYS A 39 10.49 13.26 -3.17
N GLU A 40 9.58 12.41 -3.63
CA GLU A 40 8.18 12.45 -3.20
C GLU A 40 7.91 11.69 -1.90
N ALA A 41 8.76 10.71 -1.53
CA ALA A 41 8.61 9.93 -0.30
C ALA A 41 9.21 10.59 0.95
N VAL A 42 9.83 11.77 0.81
CA VAL A 42 10.38 12.53 1.94
C VAL A 42 9.26 13.34 2.60
N LEU A 43 9.26 13.41 3.93
CA LEU A 43 8.31 14.20 4.72
C LEU A 43 8.72 15.67 4.75
N GLU A 44 8.58 16.34 3.61
CA GLU A 44 8.83 17.77 3.44
C GLU A 44 7.57 18.48 2.94
N GLU A 45 7.38 19.74 3.34
CA GLU A 45 6.25 20.55 2.87
C GLU A 45 6.22 20.61 1.34
N GLY A 46 5.09 20.19 0.75
CA GLY A 46 4.90 20.15 -0.71
C GLY A 46 5.13 18.79 -1.36
N THR A 47 5.48 17.74 -0.61
CA THR A 47 5.50 16.36 -1.12
C THR A 47 4.18 15.63 -0.89
N THR A 48 3.85 14.69 -1.78
CA THR A 48 2.68 13.81 -1.65
C THR A 48 2.70 12.99 -0.36
N ALA A 49 3.88 12.59 0.11
CA ALA A 49 4.01 11.86 1.37
C ALA A 49 3.65 12.73 2.59
N TYR A 50 4.03 14.01 2.57
CA TYR A 50 3.70 14.96 3.64
C TYR A 50 2.20 15.28 3.70
N GLU A 51 1.56 15.49 2.56
CA GLU A 51 0.11 15.72 2.48
C GLU A 51 -0.68 14.53 3.05
N ASN A 52 -0.32 13.30 2.64
CA ASN A 52 -0.91 12.07 3.15
C ASN A 52 -0.62 11.83 4.64
N TRP A 53 0.52 12.31 5.15
CA TRP A 53 0.88 12.18 6.56
C TRP A 53 0.05 13.09 7.47
N ILE A 54 -0.20 14.33 7.04
CA ILE A 54 -1.04 15.29 7.79
C ILE A 54 -2.51 14.89 7.74
N SER A 55 -2.98 14.52 6.54
CA SER A 55 -4.36 14.23 6.23
C SER A 55 -4.41 12.92 5.46
N ALA A 56 -4.56 11.81 6.19
CA ALA A 56 -4.80 10.53 5.55
C ALA A 56 -6.17 10.57 4.83
N ASP A 57 -6.15 10.51 3.50
CA ASP A 57 -7.37 10.52 2.68
C ASP A 57 -8.23 9.26 2.90
N ALA A 58 -7.61 8.15 3.29
CA ALA A 58 -8.32 6.90 3.53
C ALA A 58 -9.00 6.90 4.90
N PRO A 59 -10.32 6.66 4.99
CA PRO A 59 -11.01 6.58 6.27
C PRO A 59 -10.56 5.35 7.06
N VAL A 60 -10.07 5.56 8.28
CA VAL A 60 -9.67 4.49 9.20
C VAL A 60 -10.85 4.14 10.11
N TYR A 61 -11.22 2.86 10.14
CA TYR A 61 -12.25 2.34 11.03
C TYR A 61 -11.63 1.40 12.06
N MET A 62 -11.96 1.62 13.32
CA MET A 62 -11.64 0.71 14.42
C MET A 62 -12.88 -0.10 14.78
N GLN A 63 -12.70 -1.39 15.04
CA GLN A 63 -13.77 -2.30 15.44
C GLN A 63 -13.48 -2.88 16.81
N PHE A 64 -14.46 -2.83 17.70
CA PHE A 64 -14.36 -3.42 19.04
C PHE A 64 -15.28 -4.64 19.16
N TRP A 65 -14.75 -5.68 19.78
CA TRP A 65 -15.51 -6.83 20.28
C TRP A 65 -15.38 -6.85 21.79
N LEU A 66 -16.51 -6.77 22.48
CA LEU A 66 -16.57 -6.84 23.93
C LEU A 66 -17.02 -8.23 24.35
N PHE A 67 -16.55 -8.69 25.50
CA PHE A 67 -17.00 -9.94 26.10
C PHE A 67 -17.94 -9.62 27.26
N ASP A 68 -19.19 -9.99 27.11
CA ASP A 68 -20.23 -9.83 28.11
C ASP A 68 -20.29 -11.06 29.02
N VAL A 69 -20.24 -10.84 30.34
CA VAL A 69 -20.20 -11.91 31.34
C VAL A 69 -21.63 -12.37 31.62
N GLN A 70 -21.95 -13.63 31.34
CA GLN A 70 -23.30 -14.17 31.48
C GLN A 70 -23.63 -14.64 32.91
N ASN A 71 -22.60 -14.94 33.72
CA ASN A 71 -22.73 -15.41 35.11
C ASN A 71 -22.03 -14.48 36.14
N PRO A 72 -22.31 -13.16 36.15
CA PRO A 72 -21.54 -12.21 36.96
C PRO A 72 -21.64 -12.49 38.46
N ASP A 73 -22.82 -12.89 38.95
CA ASP A 73 -23.04 -13.21 40.37
C ASP A 73 -22.20 -14.40 40.85
N ASP A 74 -22.11 -15.47 40.05
CA ASP A 74 -21.35 -16.68 40.41
C ASP A 74 -19.85 -16.45 40.37
N VAL A 75 -19.40 -15.57 39.48
CA VAL A 75 -18.00 -15.16 39.40
C VAL A 75 -17.64 -14.34 40.65
N ILE A 76 -18.47 -13.35 41.02
CA ILE A 76 -18.20 -12.46 42.15
C ILE A 76 -18.31 -13.19 43.49
N LYS A 77 -19.37 -13.99 43.69
CA LYS A 77 -19.68 -14.63 44.98
C LYS A 77 -18.90 -15.92 45.19
N ASN A 78 -18.76 -16.73 44.14
CA ASN A 78 -18.27 -18.10 44.26
C ASN A 78 -16.89 -18.30 43.59
N GLY A 79 -16.34 -17.29 42.90
CA GLY A 79 -15.09 -17.42 42.15
C GLY A 79 -15.21 -18.36 40.95
N SER A 80 -16.42 -18.53 40.42
CA SER A 80 -16.68 -19.43 39.29
C SER A 80 -16.00 -18.94 38.02
N ILE A 81 -15.76 -19.85 37.06
CA ILE A 81 -15.22 -19.48 35.74
C ILE A 81 -16.25 -18.58 35.03
N PRO A 82 -15.84 -17.40 34.51
CA PRO A 82 -16.75 -16.52 33.80
C PRO A 82 -17.16 -17.11 32.45
N ASP A 83 -18.47 -17.13 32.20
CA ASP A 83 -19.06 -17.43 30.91
C ASP A 83 -19.13 -16.14 30.09
N LEU A 84 -18.47 -16.13 28.93
CA LEU A 84 -18.24 -14.93 28.12
C LEU A 84 -18.96 -15.04 26.79
N GLN A 85 -19.82 -14.06 26.50
CA GLN A 85 -20.45 -13.90 25.20
C GLN A 85 -19.83 -12.73 24.45
N GLN A 86 -19.28 -12.99 23.26
CA GLN A 86 -18.74 -11.93 22.41
C GLN A 86 -19.87 -11.08 21.80
N LYS A 87 -19.78 -9.76 21.95
CA LYS A 87 -20.67 -8.76 21.35
C LYS A 87 -19.86 -7.81 20.46
N GLY A 88 -20.30 -7.64 19.22
CA GLY A 88 -19.67 -6.75 18.25
C GLY A 88 -20.05 -7.08 16.81
N PRO A 89 -19.43 -6.42 15.82
CA PRO A 89 -18.48 -5.31 15.97
C PRO A 89 -19.15 -3.97 16.30
N ILE A 90 -18.53 -3.18 17.17
CA ILE A 90 -18.84 -1.74 17.30
C ILE A 90 -17.87 -0.99 16.39
N HIS A 91 -18.41 -0.32 15.36
CA HIS A 91 -17.63 0.44 14.38
C HIS A 91 -17.44 1.89 14.84
N VAL A 92 -16.18 2.31 14.95
CA VAL A 92 -15.79 3.69 15.26
C VAL A 92 -14.91 4.21 14.13
N GLN A 93 -15.33 5.33 13.51
CA GLN A 93 -14.46 6.03 12.56
C GLN A 93 -13.43 6.83 13.33
N VAL A 94 -12.15 6.57 13.07
CA VAL A 94 -11.03 7.27 13.71
C VAL A 94 -10.62 8.42 12.81
N ARG A 95 -10.64 9.64 13.36
CA ARG A 95 -10.10 10.82 12.69
C ARG A 95 -8.64 10.99 13.10
N LEU A 96 -7.73 10.64 12.21
CA LEU A 96 -6.30 10.92 12.38
C LEU A 96 -6.06 12.35 11.90
N ALA A 97 -5.68 13.24 12.83
CA ALA A 97 -5.19 14.57 12.51
C ALA A 97 -3.80 14.71 13.14
N VAL A 98 -2.76 14.69 12.32
CA VAL A 98 -1.37 14.90 12.79
C VAL A 98 -1.05 16.37 12.58
N GLY A 99 -1.39 17.21 13.56
CA GLY A 99 -1.27 18.66 13.44
C GLY A 99 -1.33 19.41 14.77
N ALA A 100 -0.82 18.81 15.84
CA ALA A 100 -0.70 19.46 17.15
C ALA A 100 0.64 19.12 17.81
N VAL A 101 1.74 19.49 17.15
CA VAL A 101 3.04 19.79 17.77
C VAL A 101 3.61 21.01 17.06
#